data_AF-A0A142XD86-F1
#
_entry.id   AF-A0A142XD86-F1
#
_cell.length_a   1.000
_cell.length_b   1.000
_cell.length_c   1.000
_cell.angle_alpha   90.00
_cell.angle_beta   90.00
_cell.angle_gamma   90.00
#
_symmetry.space_group_name_H-M   'P 1'
#
loop_
_entity.id
_entity.type
_entity.pdbx_description
1 polymer ?
#
loop_
_entity_poly.entity_id
_entity_poly.type
_entity_poly.pdbx_seq_one_letter_code
_entity_poly.pdbx_strand_id
1 'polypeptide(L)'
;MDRYWFFTWRTYGTWFPGQSGFVGNYVTTAGNRVTDNQTGEITGPSMPALADWAQEQLTDTSVYLTLEQAGAVAAQIHETARVRNRSIDALAIMPDHIHLVFGVVGDPGGALFALHEQDGLP
;
A
#
# COMPACT_ATOMS: atom_id res chain seq x y z
N MET A 1 -4.56 19.05 18.29
CA MET A 1 -5.34 18.16 17.41
C MET A 1 -4.41 17.06 16.99
N ASP A 2 -4.87 15.82 17.05
CA ASP A 2 -4.07 14.67 16.67
C ASP A 2 -4.15 14.45 15.16
N ARG A 3 -3.09 13.90 14.59
CA ARG A 3 -2.99 13.62 13.15
C ARG A 3 -2.96 12.13 12.92
N TYR A 4 -3.70 11.68 11.92
CA TYR A 4 -3.79 10.28 11.53
C TYR A 4 -3.39 10.07 10.09
N TRP A 5 -2.80 8.93 9.82
CA TRP A 5 -2.49 8.47 8.48
C TRP A 5 -3.00 7.07 8.28
N PHE A 6 -3.46 6.81 7.06
CA PHE A 6 -3.80 5.49 6.58
C PHE A 6 -2.76 5.04 5.56
N PHE A 7 -2.11 3.93 5.84
CA PHE A 7 -1.16 3.29 4.95
C PHE A 7 -1.73 1.96 4.49
N THR A 8 -1.60 1.71 3.19
CA THR A 8 -1.85 0.40 2.62
C THR A 8 -0.70 0.05 1.68
N TRP A 9 -0.27 -1.19 1.71
CA TRP A 9 0.69 -1.71 0.74
C TRP A 9 0.37 -3.17 0.44
N ARG A 10 0.79 -3.61 -0.75
CA ARG A 10 0.60 -4.96 -1.24
C ARG A 10 1.95 -5.69 -1.29
N THR A 11 1.91 -7.00 -1.20
CA THR A 11 3.08 -7.84 -1.46
C THR A 11 3.39 -7.87 -2.95
N TYR A 12 4.61 -8.27 -3.31
CA TYR A 12 5.01 -8.34 -4.70
C TYR A 12 4.16 -9.33 -5.51
N GLY A 13 3.80 -8.95 -6.73
CA GLY A 13 3.10 -9.82 -7.67
C GLY A 13 1.67 -10.19 -7.25
N THR A 14 0.97 -9.31 -6.52
CA THR A 14 -0.43 -9.49 -6.14
C THR A 14 -1.30 -8.31 -6.64
N TRP A 15 -2.61 -8.54 -6.77
CA TRP A 15 -3.60 -7.58 -7.31
C TRP A 15 -3.20 -7.01 -8.67
N PHE A 16 -3.21 -7.88 -9.68
CA PHE A 16 -2.83 -7.49 -11.04
C PHE A 16 -3.81 -6.49 -11.65
N PRO A 17 -3.33 -5.62 -12.55
CA PRO A 17 -4.19 -4.94 -13.52
C PRO A 17 -5.19 -5.91 -14.16
N GLY A 18 -6.45 -5.52 -14.25
CA GLY A 18 -7.51 -6.36 -14.82
C GLY A 18 -8.13 -7.39 -13.86
N GLN A 19 -7.68 -7.51 -12.62
CA GLN A 19 -8.43 -8.23 -11.59
C GLN A 19 -9.58 -7.38 -11.03
N SER A 20 -10.54 -8.02 -10.36
CA SER A 20 -11.62 -7.31 -9.67
C SER A 20 -11.05 -6.32 -8.65
N GLY A 21 -11.59 -5.11 -8.63
CA GLY A 21 -11.11 -4.05 -7.74
C GLY A 21 -9.84 -3.34 -8.22
N PHE A 22 -9.33 -3.64 -9.42
CA PHE A 22 -8.24 -2.89 -10.02
C PHE A 22 -8.63 -1.42 -10.26
N VAL A 23 -7.70 -0.53 -9.93
CA VAL A 23 -7.75 0.91 -10.13
C VAL A 23 -6.45 1.31 -10.79
N GLY A 24 -6.51 1.95 -11.96
CA GLY A 24 -5.29 2.34 -12.67
C GLY A 24 -5.44 2.56 -14.16
N ASN A 25 -4.30 2.52 -14.85
CA ASN A 25 -4.19 2.79 -16.28
C ASN A 25 -4.21 1.49 -17.08
N TYR A 26 -4.95 1.47 -18.20
CA TYR A 26 -4.94 0.34 -19.14
C TYR A 26 -5.18 0.82 -20.58
N VAL A 27 -4.94 -0.10 -21.53
CA VAL A 27 -5.20 0.13 -22.96
C VAL A 27 -6.40 -0.71 -23.37
N THR A 28 -7.41 -0.05 -23.93
CA THR A 28 -8.61 -0.71 -24.47
C THR A 28 -8.30 -1.51 -25.73
N THR A 29 -9.22 -2.38 -26.16
CA THR A 29 -9.09 -3.11 -27.44
C THR A 29 -9.00 -2.20 -28.67
N ALA A 30 -9.50 -0.96 -28.57
CA ALA A 30 -9.37 0.06 -29.60
C ALA A 30 -8.02 0.81 -29.58
N GLY A 31 -7.11 0.47 -28.65
CA GLY A 31 -5.81 1.13 -28.49
C GLY A 31 -5.82 2.41 -27.66
N ASN A 32 -6.98 2.81 -27.11
CA ASN A 32 -7.08 4.01 -26.28
C ASN A 32 -6.54 3.75 -24.86
N ARG A 33 -5.78 4.71 -24.32
CA ARG A 33 -5.37 4.71 -22.91
C ARG A 33 -6.50 5.26 -22.04
N VAL A 34 -6.84 4.54 -20.98
CA VAL A 34 -7.88 4.88 -20.01
C VAL A 34 -7.28 4.88 -18.61
N THR A 35 -7.76 5.80 -17.76
CA THR A 35 -7.39 5.92 -16.35
C THR A 35 -8.67 5.84 -15.52
N ASP A 36 -8.90 4.69 -14.88
CA ASP A 36 -10.05 4.47 -14.01
C ASP A 36 -9.60 4.54 -12.55
N ASN A 37 -9.66 5.74 -11.97
CA ASN A 37 -9.24 6.00 -10.58
C ASN A 37 -10.01 7.11 -9.86
N GLN A 38 -11.19 7.49 -10.35
CA GLN A 38 -11.99 8.50 -9.68
C GLN A 38 -12.55 7.97 -8.36
N THR A 39 -12.41 8.77 -7.30
CA THR A 39 -12.93 8.40 -5.99
C THR A 39 -14.47 8.37 -6.00
N GLY A 40 -15.05 7.31 -5.44
CA GLY A 40 -16.50 7.13 -5.35
C GLY A 40 -17.12 6.44 -6.58
N GLU A 41 -16.36 6.23 -7.64
CA GLU A 41 -16.79 5.41 -8.77
C GLU A 41 -16.60 3.91 -8.47
N ILE A 42 -17.43 3.10 -9.11
CA ILE A 42 -17.30 1.64 -9.05
C ILE A 42 -16.01 1.28 -9.80
N THR A 43 -15.21 0.39 -9.21
CA THR A 43 -14.01 -0.15 -9.85
C THR A 43 -14.36 -0.77 -11.20
N GLY A 44 -13.47 -0.65 -12.19
CA GLY A 44 -13.69 -1.22 -13.51
C GLY A 44 -13.98 -2.73 -13.48
N PRO A 45 -14.65 -3.27 -14.51
CA PRO A 45 -14.89 -4.70 -14.61
C PRO A 45 -13.57 -5.48 -14.73
N SER A 46 -13.58 -6.75 -14.32
CA SER A 46 -12.44 -7.64 -14.55
C SER A 46 -12.10 -7.75 -16.05
N MET A 47 -10.82 -7.70 -16.36
CA MET A 47 -10.23 -7.83 -17.70
C MET A 47 -9.20 -8.98 -17.68
N PRO A 48 -9.62 -10.25 -17.85
CA PRO A 48 -8.74 -11.40 -17.68
C PRO A 48 -7.47 -11.35 -18.53
N ALA A 49 -7.57 -10.96 -19.80
CA ALA A 49 -6.40 -10.85 -20.68
C ALA A 49 -5.33 -9.86 -20.17
N LEU A 50 -5.75 -8.79 -19.48
CA LEU A 50 -4.82 -7.84 -18.87
C LEU A 50 -4.18 -8.43 -17.61
N ALA A 51 -4.93 -9.19 -16.83
CA ALA A 51 -4.42 -9.89 -15.64
C ALA A 51 -3.43 -10.99 -16.02
N ASP A 52 -3.74 -11.78 -17.05
CA ASP A 52 -2.86 -12.83 -17.58
C ASP A 52 -1.55 -12.21 -18.10
N TRP A 53 -1.65 -11.16 -18.92
CA TRP A 53 -0.47 -10.44 -19.40
C TRP A 53 0.38 -9.89 -18.24
N ALA A 54 -0.25 -9.24 -17.26
CA ALA A 54 0.45 -8.69 -16.11
C ALA A 54 1.15 -9.77 -15.27
N GLN A 55 0.54 -10.96 -15.17
CA GLN A 55 1.14 -12.12 -14.52
C GLN A 55 2.33 -12.66 -15.30
N GLU A 56 2.26 -12.72 -16.62
CA GLU A 56 3.39 -13.11 -17.50
C GLU A 56 4.57 -12.13 -17.43
N GLN A 57 4.34 -10.87 -17.05
CA GLN A 57 5.40 -9.87 -16.87
C GLN A 57 6.12 -9.98 -15.51
N LEU A 58 5.73 -10.90 -14.63
CA LEU A 58 6.42 -11.07 -13.36
C LEU A 58 7.85 -11.59 -13.56
N THR A 59 8.78 -11.01 -12.80
CA THR A 59 10.18 -11.43 -12.78
C THR A 59 10.46 -12.49 -11.71
N ASP A 60 9.51 -12.68 -10.78
CA ASP A 60 9.60 -13.66 -9.69
C ASP A 60 8.20 -14.11 -9.26
N THR A 61 8.13 -15.07 -8.34
CA THR A 61 6.88 -15.58 -7.79
C THR A 61 6.19 -14.53 -6.92
N SER A 62 4.85 -14.47 -7.00
CA SER A 62 4.04 -13.67 -6.10
C SER A 62 4.35 -13.98 -4.64
N VAL A 63 4.50 -12.94 -3.83
CA VAL A 63 4.78 -13.08 -2.40
C VAL A 63 3.47 -13.09 -1.65
N TYR A 64 3.26 -14.10 -0.81
CA TYR A 64 2.15 -14.14 0.15
C TYR A 64 2.70 -14.34 1.55
N LEU A 65 2.21 -13.54 2.50
CA LEU A 65 2.58 -13.63 3.90
C LEU A 65 2.02 -14.91 4.50
N THR A 66 2.90 -15.69 5.12
CA THR A 66 2.49 -16.75 6.05
C THR A 66 2.02 -16.12 7.37
N LEU A 67 1.36 -16.92 8.22
CA LEU A 67 0.97 -16.47 9.56
C LEU A 67 2.18 -16.02 10.40
N GLU A 68 3.31 -16.74 10.30
CA GLU A 68 4.55 -16.40 10.99
C GLU A 68 5.11 -15.05 10.52
N GLN A 69 5.17 -14.84 9.20
CA GLN A 69 5.63 -13.58 8.61
C GLN A 69 4.70 -12.42 8.97
N ALA A 70 3.39 -12.63 8.95
CA ALA A 70 2.41 -11.64 9.41
C ALA A 70 2.64 -11.25 10.87
N GLY A 71 2.94 -12.23 11.74
CA GLY A 71 3.30 -12.00 13.14
C GLY A 71 4.57 -11.16 13.28
N ALA A 72 5.62 -11.47 12.50
CA ALA A 72 6.86 -10.70 12.50
C ALA A 72 6.65 -9.24 12.05
N VAL A 73 5.84 -9.03 11.00
CA VAL A 73 5.48 -7.68 10.53
C VAL A 73 4.69 -6.91 11.59
N ALA A 74 3.70 -7.54 12.23
CA ALA A 74 2.94 -6.91 13.30
C ALA A 74 3.86 -6.48 14.46
N ALA A 75 4.75 -7.37 14.91
CA ALA A 75 5.71 -7.08 15.96
C ALA A 75 6.59 -5.87 15.61
N GLN A 76 7.13 -5.82 14.38
CA GLN A 76 7.95 -4.71 13.91
C GLN A 76 7.18 -3.38 13.83
N ILE A 77 5.92 -3.41 13.38
CA ILE A 77 5.06 -2.23 13.33
C ILE A 77 4.82 -1.68 14.75
N HIS A 78 4.49 -2.55 15.71
CA HIS A 78 4.31 -2.16 17.11
C HIS A 78 5.58 -1.62 17.74
N GLU A 79 6.72 -2.24 17.49
CA GLU A 79 8.01 -1.74 17.96
C GLU A 79 8.31 -0.35 17.40
N THR A 80 8.12 -0.18 16.08
CA THR A 80 8.35 1.09 15.40
C THR A 80 7.45 2.19 15.96
N ALA A 81 6.16 1.90 16.16
CA ALA A 81 5.23 2.84 16.76
C ALA A 81 5.68 3.26 18.16
N ARG A 82 6.10 2.32 19.00
CA ARG A 82 6.66 2.60 20.34
C ARG A 82 7.90 3.49 20.26
N VAL A 83 8.87 3.14 19.43
CA VAL A 83 10.14 3.90 19.27
C VAL A 83 9.88 5.32 18.75
N ARG A 84 8.88 5.49 17.87
CA ARG A 84 8.54 6.77 17.23
C ARG A 84 7.45 7.55 17.97
N ASN A 85 7.03 7.09 19.15
CA ASN A 85 5.93 7.64 19.93
C ASN A 85 4.66 7.90 19.08
N ARG A 86 4.22 6.85 18.37
CA ARG A 86 3.01 6.81 17.53
C ARG A 86 1.97 5.88 18.16
N SER A 87 0.69 6.20 18.01
CA SER A 87 -0.40 5.26 18.33
C SER A 87 -0.72 4.41 17.11
N ILE A 88 -1.02 3.12 17.30
CA ILE A 88 -1.63 2.29 16.26
C ILE A 88 -3.10 2.17 16.60
N ASP A 89 -3.94 2.69 15.72
CA ASP A 89 -5.39 2.74 15.91
C ASP A 89 -6.07 1.53 15.24
N ALA A 90 -5.52 1.09 14.11
CA ALA A 90 -5.95 -0.14 13.42
C ALA A 90 -4.78 -0.77 12.67
N LEU A 91 -4.73 -2.11 12.67
CA LEU A 91 -3.80 -2.91 11.87
C LEU A 91 -4.53 -4.15 11.37
N ALA A 92 -4.56 -4.34 10.06
CA ALA A 92 -5.04 -5.57 9.42
C ALA A 92 -3.95 -6.10 8.49
N ILE A 93 -3.61 -7.38 8.63
CA ILE A 93 -2.61 -8.07 7.81
C ILE A 93 -3.31 -9.24 7.12
N MET A 94 -3.23 -9.24 5.79
CA MET A 94 -3.77 -10.24 4.90
C MET A 94 -2.59 -10.93 4.21
N PRO A 95 -2.78 -12.10 3.57
CA PRO A 95 -1.70 -12.77 2.86
C PRO A 95 -1.03 -11.90 1.79
N ASP A 96 -1.76 -11.00 1.13
CA ASP A 96 -1.30 -10.26 -0.04
C ASP A 96 -1.17 -8.74 0.17
N HIS A 97 -1.60 -8.21 1.31
CA HIS A 97 -1.53 -6.77 1.61
C HIS A 97 -1.67 -6.47 3.10
N ILE A 98 -1.44 -5.21 3.47
CA ILE A 98 -1.54 -4.70 4.85
C ILE A 98 -2.27 -3.36 4.85
N HIS A 99 -3.06 -3.12 5.88
CA HIS A 99 -3.71 -1.85 6.21
C HIS A 99 -3.27 -1.39 7.60
N LEU A 100 -2.83 -0.15 7.73
CA LEU A 100 -2.36 0.44 8.98
C LEU A 100 -2.91 1.85 9.15
N VAL A 101 -3.54 2.11 10.29
CA VAL A 101 -3.90 3.46 10.76
C VAL A 101 -3.06 3.77 11.98
N PHE A 102 -2.33 4.88 11.94
CA PHE A 102 -1.56 5.35 13.09
C PHE A 102 -1.72 6.85 13.33
N GLY A 103 -1.54 7.24 14.59
CA GLY A 103 -1.70 8.61 15.06
C GLY A 103 -0.42 9.23 15.61
N VAL A 104 -0.35 10.57 15.55
CA VAL A 104 0.62 11.40 16.26
C VAL A 104 -0.13 12.32 17.19
N VAL A 105 0.05 12.10 18.49
CA VAL A 105 -0.55 12.94 19.53
C VAL A 105 0.14 14.29 19.54
N GLY A 106 -0.65 15.36 19.48
CA GLY A 106 -0.15 16.72 19.64
C GLY A 106 0.64 17.31 18.45
N ASP A 107 0.51 16.79 17.23
CA ASP A 107 1.05 17.41 16.00
C ASP A 107 -0.05 18.12 15.17
N PRO A 108 -0.35 19.39 15.48
CA PRO A 108 -1.32 20.17 14.73
C PRO A 108 -0.75 20.73 13.41
N GLY A 109 0.56 20.64 13.13
CA GLY A 109 1.26 21.60 12.26
C GLY A 109 1.93 21.07 11.00
N GLY A 110 2.20 19.77 10.89
CA GLY A 110 2.69 19.20 9.62
C GLY A 110 4.07 19.65 9.15
N ALA A 111 4.90 20.16 10.05
CA ALA A 111 6.30 20.45 9.77
C ALA A 111 7.18 19.19 9.63
N LEU A 112 6.59 17.99 9.50
CA LEU A 112 7.28 16.72 9.69
C LEU A 112 7.97 16.14 8.44
N PHE A 113 8.12 16.94 7.37
CA PHE A 113 8.96 16.60 6.21
C PHE A 113 10.09 17.61 5.95
N ALA A 114 10.46 18.45 6.92
CA ALA A 114 11.81 18.98 6.96
C ALA A 114 12.74 17.86 7.48
N LEU A 115 12.96 16.84 6.64
CA LEU A 115 13.98 15.83 6.92
C LEU A 115 15.33 16.53 7.01
N HIS A 116 16.09 16.15 8.05
CA HIS A 116 17.52 16.39 8.21
C HIS A 116 18.27 16.46 6.87
N GLU A 117 18.54 17.68 6.41
CA GLU A 117 19.56 17.99 5.41
C GLU A 117 20.83 18.51 6.12
N GLN A 118 21.06 18.09 7.39
CA GLN A 118 22.16 18.59 8.23
C GLN A 118 22.99 17.50 8.92
N ASP A 119 22.96 16.26 8.44
CA ASP A 119 24.02 15.31 8.79
C ASP A 119 25.04 15.32 7.66
N GLY A 120 25.86 16.38 7.69
CA GLY A 120 27.12 16.41 6.96
C GLY A 120 27.96 15.22 7.40
N LEU A 121 27.96 14.16 6.59
CA LEU A 121 29.03 13.19 6.60
C LEU A 121 30.28 13.86 6.02
N PRO A 122 31.47 13.59 6.59
CA PRO A 122 32.73 14.16 6.13
C PRO A 122 33.08 13.76 4.69
#